data_AF-A0A8B3CCE0-F1
#
_entry.id   AF-A0A8B3CCE0-F1
#
_cell.length_a   1.000
_cell.length_b   1.000
_cell.length_c   1.000
_cell.angle_alpha   90.00
_cell.angle_beta   90.00
_cell.angle_gamma   90.00
#
_symmetry.space_group_name_H-M   'P 1'
#
loop_
_entity.id
_entity.type
_entity.pdbx_description
1 polymer ?
#
loop_
_entity_poly.entity_id
_entity_poly.type
_entity_poly.pdbx_seq_one_letter_code
_entity_poly.pdbx_strand_id
1 'polypeptide(L)'
;MLGMDDLLHDFIPQIGLGIKGFLFWQYRPEVLGIEAPAWGLTQLDGTDREITRAASRFVRTLAPVSDKLMRSFPQAPQIGIWKSADNEIFHYCMFRNFDGLAAGVNAYAEYCYRNSYGYRFVNSEGLERLDGIRVLILPDCYYLSQREAEAIDAWVRKGGTLLVEAHAGGYNDDTGRHSRTLPGLGLDDKWNLREKNTTSTFRLKLDTQEGVNVRLSEDAAKALRDFGVSGGPYVPVAMRNGDILWGALRYAELDAPDADTLGAFRPGTACIVRKKIGDGTLYYCGTNVGEGSFKNKAAFDALLGEVLRTGNAAPTLGARGGVRADALYERDRLNFIALRNPGAEARPVSLGFEGRARGLFSGLEIEGGREISVPAGFCDLFTVEPE
;
A
#
# COMPACT_ATOMS: atom_id res chain seq x y z
N MET A 1 28.16 6.54 -10.01
CA MET A 1 28.56 7.48 -8.94
C MET A 1 27.32 8.28 -8.62
N LEU A 2 27.02 8.53 -7.34
CA LEU A 2 25.79 9.26 -6.98
C LEU A 2 25.89 10.72 -7.45
N GLY A 3 24.83 11.23 -8.08
CA GLY A 3 24.76 12.54 -8.71
C GLY A 3 23.43 13.25 -8.46
N MET A 4 23.08 14.18 -9.37
CA MET A 4 21.84 14.97 -9.24
C MET A 4 20.60 14.10 -9.39
N ASP A 5 20.59 13.18 -10.36
CA ASP A 5 19.43 12.34 -10.63
C ASP A 5 19.07 11.45 -9.43
N ASP A 6 20.08 10.93 -8.72
CA ASP A 6 19.87 10.19 -7.48
C ASP A 6 19.20 11.06 -6.41
N LEU A 7 19.67 12.30 -6.21
CA LEU A 7 19.04 13.24 -5.27
C LEU A 7 17.60 13.60 -5.67
N LEU A 8 17.33 13.78 -6.97
CA LEU A 8 15.97 14.03 -7.45
C LEU A 8 15.07 12.85 -7.14
N HIS A 9 15.50 11.63 -7.43
CA HIS A 9 14.71 10.43 -7.20
C HIS A 9 14.55 10.05 -5.73
N ASP A 10 15.50 10.42 -4.87
CA ASP A 10 15.42 10.12 -3.44
C ASP A 10 14.67 11.20 -2.68
N PHE A 11 14.95 12.48 -2.93
CA PHE A 11 14.46 13.57 -2.07
C PHE A 11 13.12 14.15 -2.53
N ILE A 12 12.88 14.31 -3.83
CA ILE A 12 11.64 14.93 -4.32
C ILE A 12 10.40 14.11 -3.92
N PRO A 13 10.39 12.76 -4.02
CA PRO A 13 9.28 11.95 -3.52
C PRO A 13 9.03 12.12 -2.01
N GLN A 14 10.07 12.34 -1.22
CA GLN A 14 9.97 12.57 0.23
C GLN A 14 9.46 13.97 0.54
N ILE A 15 9.91 14.98 -0.21
CA ILE A 15 9.37 16.35 -0.16
C ILE A 15 7.86 16.31 -0.43
N GLY A 16 7.43 15.56 -1.46
CA GLY A 16 6.03 15.35 -1.79
C GLY A 16 5.21 14.72 -0.66
N LEU A 17 5.83 13.87 0.16
CA LEU A 17 5.24 13.30 1.39
C LEU A 17 5.29 14.25 2.60
N GLY A 18 5.79 15.47 2.43
CA GLY A 18 5.86 16.48 3.48
C GLY A 18 7.17 16.52 4.27
N ILE A 19 8.19 15.73 3.91
CA ILE A 19 9.51 15.78 4.55
C ILE A 19 10.20 17.11 4.23
N LYS A 20 10.79 17.74 5.26
CA LYS A 20 11.35 19.10 5.20
C LYS A 20 12.86 19.19 5.38
N GLY A 21 13.51 18.09 5.75
CA GLY A 21 14.93 18.07 6.03
C GLY A 21 15.54 16.74 5.66
N PHE A 22 16.79 16.79 5.20
CA PHE A 22 17.57 15.64 4.80
C PHE A 22 18.93 15.72 5.48
N LEU A 23 19.36 14.62 6.09
CA LEU A 23 20.66 14.48 6.74
C LEU A 23 21.44 13.40 5.99
N PHE A 24 22.63 13.73 5.52
CA PHE A 24 23.52 12.77 4.91
C PHE A 24 24.33 12.03 5.98
N TRP A 25 24.22 10.70 5.98
CA TRP A 25 25.21 9.81 6.59
C TRP A 25 26.24 9.45 5.49
N GLN A 26 27.41 10.07 5.44
CA GLN A 26 27.98 11.04 6.38
C GLN A 26 28.77 12.12 5.64
N TYR A 27 29.10 13.23 6.30
CA TYR A 27 29.79 14.33 5.62
C TYR A 27 31.22 13.95 5.19
N ARG A 28 32.04 13.44 6.12
CA ARG A 28 33.38 12.93 5.85
C ARG A 28 33.37 11.41 5.89
N PRO A 29 34.12 10.72 5.01
CA PRO A 29 34.17 9.27 5.03
C PRO A 29 34.84 8.77 6.31
N GLU A 30 34.40 7.61 6.78
CA GLU A 30 35.16 6.85 7.76
C GLU A 30 36.55 6.52 7.22
N VAL A 31 37.55 6.56 8.10
CA VAL A 31 38.95 6.23 7.75
C VAL A 31 39.45 4.96 8.44
N LEU A 32 38.72 4.49 9.45
CA LEU A 32 38.97 3.26 10.22
C LEU A 32 37.63 2.62 10.60
N GLY A 33 37.60 1.30 10.73
CA GLY A 33 36.38 0.56 11.10
C GLY A 33 35.86 -0.32 9.97
N ILE A 34 34.74 -1.00 10.22
CA ILE A 34 34.18 -1.98 9.28
C ILE A 34 33.62 -1.32 8.01
N GLU A 35 33.25 -0.05 8.07
CA GLU A 35 32.74 0.68 6.90
C GLU A 35 33.85 1.51 6.22
N ALA A 36 35.11 1.49 6.68
CA ALA A 36 36.12 2.37 6.12
C ALA A 36 36.82 1.85 4.84
N PRO A 37 37.03 2.69 3.81
CA PRO A 37 36.48 4.02 3.63
C PRO A 37 35.08 4.01 2.96
N ALA A 38 34.06 4.61 3.58
CA ALA A 38 32.73 4.67 2.97
C ALA A 38 31.92 5.93 3.31
N TRP A 39 30.83 6.08 2.54
CA TRP A 39 29.66 6.94 2.75
C TRP A 39 29.88 8.47 2.85
N GLY A 40 31.12 8.95 2.83
CA GLY A 40 31.44 10.37 2.85
C GLY A 40 30.92 11.13 1.63
N LEU A 41 30.39 12.35 1.85
CA LEU A 41 30.16 13.33 0.80
C LEU A 41 31.49 13.87 0.23
N THR A 42 32.53 13.96 1.04
CA THR A 42 33.88 14.33 0.59
C THR A 42 34.74 13.10 0.27
N GLN A 43 35.82 13.33 -0.47
CA GLN A 43 36.92 12.36 -0.62
C GLN A 43 37.72 12.24 0.69
N LEU A 44 38.64 11.27 0.74
CA LEU A 44 39.54 11.07 1.88
C LEU A 44 40.45 12.28 2.14
N ASP A 45 40.83 13.02 1.10
CA ASP A 45 41.60 14.25 1.21
C ASP A 45 40.74 15.50 1.53
N GLY A 46 39.43 15.31 1.70
CA GLY A 46 38.48 16.39 1.99
C GLY A 46 37.94 17.14 0.78
N THR A 47 38.36 16.79 -0.45
CA THR A 47 37.85 17.42 -1.67
C THR A 47 36.41 16.97 -2.00
N ASP A 48 35.69 17.80 -2.75
CA ASP A 48 34.30 17.52 -3.13
C ASP A 48 34.16 16.30 -4.04
N ARG A 49 33.25 15.39 -3.69
CA ARG A 49 32.75 14.37 -4.63
C ARG A 49 31.69 14.95 -5.56
N GLU A 50 31.33 14.17 -6.58
CA GLU A 50 30.20 14.49 -7.47
C GLU A 50 28.91 14.75 -6.67
N ILE A 51 28.61 13.89 -5.71
CA ILE A 51 27.44 14.02 -4.84
C ILE A 51 27.48 15.30 -3.97
N THR A 52 28.67 15.77 -3.53
CA THR A 52 28.79 17.05 -2.81
C THR A 52 28.37 18.21 -3.71
N ARG A 53 28.88 18.23 -4.94
CA ARG A 53 28.52 19.26 -5.92
C ARG A 53 27.04 19.18 -6.29
N ALA A 54 26.48 17.98 -6.45
CA ALA A 54 25.07 17.76 -6.72
C ALA A 54 24.18 18.27 -5.58
N ALA A 55 24.48 17.90 -4.33
CA ALA A 55 23.75 18.34 -3.15
C ALA A 55 23.80 19.87 -2.99
N SER A 56 24.95 20.48 -3.24
CA SER A 56 25.09 21.94 -3.23
C SER A 56 24.21 22.61 -4.29
N ARG A 57 24.16 22.09 -5.52
CA ARG A 57 23.26 22.60 -6.55
C ARG A 57 21.79 22.40 -6.18
N PHE A 58 21.44 21.23 -5.66
CA PHE A 58 20.07 20.89 -5.27
C PHE A 58 19.51 21.89 -4.23
N VAL A 59 20.28 22.15 -3.17
CA VAL A 59 19.90 23.11 -2.14
C VAL A 59 19.81 24.53 -2.68
N ARG A 60 20.74 24.96 -3.54
CA ARG A 60 20.67 26.30 -4.17
C ARG A 60 19.43 26.46 -5.05
N THR A 61 19.00 25.41 -5.74
CA THR A 61 17.76 25.42 -6.54
C THR A 61 16.52 25.56 -5.67
N LEU A 62 16.49 24.92 -4.49
CA LEU A 62 15.36 25.02 -3.55
C LEU A 62 15.36 26.31 -2.72
N ALA A 63 16.52 26.95 -2.52
CA ALA A 63 16.65 28.10 -1.64
C ALA A 63 15.66 29.25 -1.89
N PRO A 64 15.33 29.63 -3.15
CA PRO A 64 14.35 30.69 -3.41
C PRO A 64 12.92 30.36 -2.98
N VAL A 65 12.59 29.07 -2.82
CA VAL A 65 11.23 28.59 -2.52
C VAL A 65 11.11 27.93 -1.15
N SER A 66 12.21 27.87 -0.38
CA SER A 66 12.31 27.12 0.87
C SER A 66 11.27 27.56 1.89
N ASP A 67 11.11 28.86 2.14
CA ASP A 67 10.15 29.38 3.11
C ASP A 67 8.71 28.94 2.80
N LYS A 68 8.34 29.00 1.52
CA LYS A 68 7.02 28.56 1.05
C LYS A 68 6.88 27.03 1.16
N LEU A 69 7.95 26.29 0.84
CA LEU A 69 7.98 24.84 0.96
C LEU A 69 7.85 24.37 2.41
N MET A 70 8.45 25.08 3.37
CA MET A 70 8.37 24.78 4.81
C MET A 70 6.95 24.92 5.37
N ARG A 71 6.10 25.73 4.75
CA ARG A 71 4.69 25.93 5.15
C ARG A 71 3.69 25.09 4.35
N SER A 72 4.15 24.32 3.36
CA SER A 72 3.30 23.55 2.47
C SER A 72 3.32 22.06 2.80
N PHE A 73 2.17 21.41 2.99
CA PHE A 73 2.06 20.00 3.39
C PHE A 73 1.09 19.22 2.51
N PRO A 74 1.23 17.89 2.39
CA PRO A 74 0.21 17.09 1.73
C PRO A 74 -1.13 17.19 2.47
N GLN A 75 -2.22 16.99 1.75
CA GLN A 75 -3.54 16.87 2.38
C GLN A 75 -3.59 15.64 3.30
N ALA A 76 -4.50 15.69 4.27
CA ALA A 76 -4.75 14.54 5.13
C ALA A 76 -5.15 13.31 4.27
N PRO A 77 -4.51 12.15 4.48
CA PRO A 77 -4.75 10.97 3.65
C PRO A 77 -6.14 10.38 3.90
N GLN A 78 -6.70 9.77 2.85
CA GLN A 78 -8.03 9.15 2.87
C GLN A 78 -7.99 7.64 3.12
N ILE A 79 -6.80 7.05 3.13
CA ILE A 79 -6.57 5.62 3.29
C ILE A 79 -5.75 5.38 4.56
N GLY A 80 -6.24 4.48 5.42
CA GLY A 80 -5.51 3.94 6.55
C GLY A 80 -5.06 2.52 6.27
N ILE A 81 -3.77 2.22 6.52
CA ILE A 81 -3.25 0.85 6.54
C ILE A 81 -2.93 0.53 7.99
N TRP A 82 -3.62 -0.44 8.57
CA TRP A 82 -3.40 -0.81 9.97
C TRP A 82 -2.06 -1.52 10.15
N LYS A 83 -1.33 -1.11 11.19
CA LYS A 83 -0.04 -1.67 11.60
C LYS A 83 0.04 -1.62 13.12
N SER A 84 0.02 -2.80 13.76
CA SER A 84 0.06 -2.94 15.22
C SER A 84 1.36 -3.59 15.66
N ALA A 85 1.99 -3.02 16.69
CA ALA A 85 3.18 -3.59 17.31
C ALA A 85 2.85 -4.94 18.00
N ASP A 86 1.67 -5.07 18.61
CA ASP A 86 1.26 -6.31 19.27
C ASP A 86 1.01 -7.43 18.25
N ASN A 87 0.39 -7.09 17.12
CA ASN A 87 0.24 -8.02 16.00
C ASN A 87 1.60 -8.42 15.41
N GLU A 88 2.54 -7.48 15.27
CA GLU A 88 3.91 -7.77 14.84
C GLU A 88 4.61 -8.72 15.82
N ILE A 89 4.55 -8.47 17.13
CA ILE A 89 5.13 -9.35 18.16
C ILE A 89 4.51 -10.75 18.08
N PHE A 90 3.18 -10.84 17.95
CA PHE A 90 2.48 -12.11 17.79
C PHE A 90 2.97 -12.88 16.56
N HIS A 91 3.09 -12.20 15.41
CA HIS A 91 3.63 -12.78 14.18
C HIS A 91 5.08 -13.25 14.33
N TYR A 92 5.93 -12.47 15.01
CA TYR A 92 7.31 -12.89 15.31
C TYR A 92 7.35 -14.14 16.19
N CYS A 93 6.48 -14.23 17.20
CA CYS A 93 6.36 -15.43 18.03
C CYS A 93 5.95 -16.66 17.21
N MET A 94 5.07 -16.49 16.22
CA MET A 94 4.60 -17.57 15.36
C MET A 94 5.62 -17.99 14.28
N PHE A 95 6.31 -17.04 13.64
CA PHE A 95 7.13 -17.30 12.45
C PHE A 95 8.63 -17.08 12.63
N ARG A 96 9.07 -16.43 13.72
CA ARG A 96 10.47 -16.06 13.99
C ARG A 96 11.08 -15.09 12.97
N ASN A 97 10.24 -14.45 12.16
CA ASN A 97 10.56 -13.41 11.18
C ASN A 97 9.30 -12.57 10.92
N PHE A 98 9.42 -11.55 10.06
CA PHE A 98 8.32 -10.66 9.68
C PHE A 98 7.98 -10.71 8.19
N ASP A 99 8.55 -11.63 7.42
CA ASP A 99 8.61 -11.54 5.96
C ASP A 99 7.21 -11.52 5.33
N GLY A 100 6.32 -12.42 5.76
CA GLY A 100 4.94 -12.50 5.25
C GLY A 100 4.09 -11.27 5.62
N LEU A 101 4.12 -10.87 6.90
CA LEU A 101 3.40 -9.68 7.37
C LEU A 101 3.91 -8.40 6.68
N ALA A 102 5.24 -8.24 6.57
CA ALA A 102 5.86 -7.11 5.89
C ALA A 102 5.52 -7.10 4.39
N ALA A 103 5.55 -8.25 3.71
CA ALA A 103 5.14 -8.37 2.32
C ALA A 103 3.67 -7.94 2.13
N GLY A 104 2.77 -8.39 3.01
CA GLY A 104 1.37 -8.01 3.00
C GLY A 104 1.16 -6.51 3.17
N VAL A 105 1.72 -5.91 4.23
CA VAL A 105 1.61 -4.46 4.50
C VAL A 105 2.21 -3.64 3.35
N ASN A 106 3.38 -4.03 2.85
CA ASN A 106 4.07 -3.33 1.76
C ASN A 106 3.28 -3.39 0.45
N ALA A 107 2.61 -4.50 0.13
CA ALA A 107 1.81 -4.62 -1.09
C ALA A 107 0.71 -3.53 -1.17
N TYR A 108 0.01 -3.26 -0.06
CA TYR A 108 -1.00 -2.21 0.02
C TYR A 108 -0.38 -0.80 -0.06
N ALA A 109 0.70 -0.57 0.68
CA ALA A 109 1.40 0.71 0.71
C ALA A 109 1.99 1.08 -0.66
N GLU A 110 2.65 0.13 -1.33
CA GLU A 110 3.22 0.28 -2.66
C GLU A 110 2.16 0.54 -3.72
N TYR A 111 1.00 -0.14 -3.64
CA TYR A 111 -0.11 0.14 -4.55
C TYR A 111 -0.60 1.57 -4.39
N CYS A 112 -0.85 2.02 -3.15
CA CYS A 112 -1.30 3.38 -2.89
C CYS A 112 -0.28 4.39 -3.41
N TYR A 113 0.99 4.21 -3.05
CA TYR A 113 2.11 5.06 -3.45
C TYR A 113 2.26 5.18 -4.98
N ARG A 114 2.29 4.04 -5.69
CA ARG A 114 2.49 4.01 -7.15
C ARG A 114 1.31 4.60 -7.93
N ASN A 115 0.12 4.60 -7.34
CA ASN A 115 -1.10 5.13 -7.96
C ASN A 115 -1.49 6.50 -7.39
N SER A 116 -0.56 7.21 -6.75
CA SER A 116 -0.74 8.56 -6.22
C SER A 116 -1.84 8.71 -5.17
N TYR A 117 -2.18 7.64 -4.44
CA TYR A 117 -3.10 7.75 -3.31
C TYR A 117 -2.35 8.15 -2.04
N GLY A 118 -2.84 9.19 -1.36
CA GLY A 118 -2.41 9.53 0.00
C GLY A 118 -2.89 8.49 1.00
N TYR A 119 -1.95 7.89 1.74
CA TYR A 119 -2.23 6.93 2.81
C TYR A 119 -1.43 7.25 4.08
N ARG A 120 -1.87 6.71 5.22
CA ARG A 120 -1.09 6.68 6.47
C ARG A 120 -1.17 5.31 7.13
N PHE A 121 -0.17 4.99 7.94
CA PHE A 121 -0.27 3.89 8.86
C PHE A 121 -1.14 4.26 10.06
N VAL A 122 -1.94 3.30 10.51
CA VAL A 122 -2.87 3.43 11.64
C VAL A 122 -2.50 2.37 12.67
N ASN A 123 -2.06 2.80 13.85
CA ASN A 123 -1.85 1.92 15.00
C ASN A 123 -3.13 1.81 15.85
N SER A 124 -3.06 1.12 16.98
CA SER A 124 -4.19 0.92 17.90
C SER A 124 -4.84 2.23 18.36
N GLU A 125 -4.04 3.24 18.73
CA GLU A 125 -4.56 4.58 19.08
C GLU A 125 -5.18 5.29 17.87
N GLY A 126 -4.60 5.08 16.69
CA GLY A 126 -5.08 5.64 15.43
C GLY A 126 -6.44 5.09 14.99
N LEU A 127 -6.82 3.87 15.40
CA LEU A 127 -8.14 3.28 15.10
C LEU A 127 -9.29 4.08 15.73
N GLU A 128 -9.02 4.85 16.79
CA GLU A 128 -10.00 5.74 17.40
C GLU A 128 -10.07 7.12 16.72
N ARG A 129 -9.12 7.41 15.84
CA ARG A 129 -8.92 8.71 15.18
C ARG A 129 -8.88 8.56 13.67
N LEU A 130 -9.98 8.03 13.12
CA LEU A 130 -10.15 7.75 11.70
C LEU A 130 -10.83 8.90 10.92
N ASP A 131 -10.89 10.11 11.47
CA ASP A 131 -11.42 11.28 10.77
C ASP A 131 -10.73 11.48 9.40
N GLY A 132 -11.53 11.71 8.37
CA GLY A 132 -11.06 11.86 6.98
C GLY A 132 -10.66 10.54 6.29
N ILE A 133 -10.51 9.43 7.02
CA ILE A 133 -10.26 8.12 6.43
C ILE A 133 -11.55 7.56 5.87
N ARG A 134 -11.51 7.18 4.59
CA ARG A 134 -12.62 6.59 3.85
C ARG A 134 -12.43 5.09 3.65
N VAL A 135 -11.18 4.65 3.55
CA VAL A 135 -10.81 3.24 3.41
C VAL A 135 -9.84 2.85 4.51
N LEU A 136 -10.14 1.75 5.21
CA LEU A 136 -9.25 1.15 6.21
C LEU A 136 -8.90 -0.27 5.75
N ILE A 137 -7.62 -0.58 5.73
CA ILE A 137 -7.06 -1.87 5.29
C ILE A 137 -6.40 -2.53 6.49
N LEU A 138 -6.74 -3.79 6.76
CA LEU A 138 -6.25 -4.59 7.89
C LEU A 138 -5.50 -5.82 7.34
N PRO A 139 -4.21 -5.69 6.99
CA PRO A 139 -3.39 -6.82 6.55
C PRO A 139 -3.13 -7.77 7.71
N ASP A 140 -3.28 -9.08 7.46
CA ASP A 140 -3.03 -10.19 8.41
C ASP A 140 -3.33 -9.84 9.89
N CYS A 141 -4.59 -9.44 10.13
CA CYS A 141 -5.06 -8.85 11.38
C CYS A 141 -5.40 -9.89 12.44
N TYR A 142 -4.45 -10.78 12.72
CA TYR A 142 -4.66 -11.94 13.57
C TYR A 142 -4.88 -11.57 15.05
N TYR A 143 -4.10 -10.62 15.56
CA TYR A 143 -4.10 -10.21 16.96
C TYR A 143 -4.90 -8.91 17.14
N LEU A 144 -5.95 -8.94 17.94
CA LEU A 144 -6.77 -7.76 18.27
C LEU A 144 -7.24 -7.77 19.72
N SER A 145 -7.39 -6.58 20.28
CA SER A 145 -8.18 -6.33 21.48
C SER A 145 -9.66 -6.05 21.16
N GLN A 146 -10.53 -6.24 22.15
CA GLN A 146 -11.96 -5.95 22.07
C GLN A 146 -12.20 -4.48 21.73
N ARG A 147 -11.38 -3.60 22.31
CA ARG A 147 -11.39 -2.15 22.05
C ARG A 147 -11.12 -1.84 20.58
N GLU A 148 -10.11 -2.46 19.97
CA GLU A 148 -9.80 -2.26 18.55
C GLU A 148 -10.91 -2.80 17.66
N ALA A 149 -11.42 -4.01 17.95
CA ALA A 149 -12.51 -4.63 17.21
C ALA A 149 -13.78 -3.75 17.23
N GLU A 150 -14.09 -3.13 18.38
CA GLU A 150 -15.21 -2.19 18.51
C GLU A 150 -14.99 -0.89 17.75
N ALA A 151 -13.78 -0.32 17.78
CA ALA A 151 -13.45 0.87 17.00
C ALA A 151 -13.60 0.61 15.48
N ILE A 152 -13.12 -0.54 15.01
CA ILE A 152 -13.23 -0.96 13.61
C ILE A 152 -14.70 -1.13 13.20
N ASP A 153 -15.50 -1.87 13.99
CA ASP A 153 -16.93 -2.08 13.72
C ASP A 153 -17.71 -0.76 13.74
N ALA A 154 -17.46 0.10 14.72
CA ALA A 154 -18.12 1.40 14.83
C ALA A 154 -17.80 2.31 13.63
N TRP A 155 -16.55 2.27 13.13
CA TRP A 155 -16.14 3.06 11.98
C TRP A 155 -16.77 2.57 10.68
N VAL A 156 -16.74 1.26 10.40
CA VAL A 156 -17.33 0.71 9.17
C VAL A 156 -18.85 0.95 9.15
N ARG A 157 -19.56 0.80 10.28
CA ARG A 157 -21.00 1.08 10.37
C ARG A 157 -21.38 2.51 10.02
N LYS A 158 -20.48 3.48 10.25
CA LYS A 158 -20.68 4.91 9.96
C LYS A 158 -20.35 5.31 8.51
N GLY A 159 -20.14 4.34 7.62
CA GLY A 159 -19.90 4.61 6.19
C GLY A 159 -18.48 4.30 5.71
N GLY A 160 -17.60 3.82 6.58
CA GLY A 160 -16.25 3.41 6.19
C GLY A 160 -16.24 2.23 5.22
N THR A 161 -15.21 2.16 4.36
CA THR A 161 -14.92 0.97 3.55
C THR A 161 -13.77 0.18 4.16
N LEU A 162 -14.04 -1.02 4.65
CA LEU A 162 -13.08 -1.88 5.34
C LEU A 162 -12.61 -2.99 4.41
N LEU A 163 -11.30 -3.20 4.25
CA LEU A 163 -10.72 -4.45 3.78
C LEU A 163 -10.05 -5.15 4.94
N VAL A 164 -10.41 -6.41 5.16
CA VAL A 164 -9.80 -7.26 6.20
C VAL A 164 -9.47 -8.64 5.63
N GLU A 165 -8.33 -9.18 6.04
CA GLU A 165 -7.87 -10.51 5.66
C GLU A 165 -8.28 -11.58 6.69
N ALA A 166 -8.00 -12.83 6.37
CA ALA A 166 -8.46 -13.97 7.15
C ALA A 166 -7.93 -13.97 8.58
N HIS A 167 -8.63 -14.69 9.44
CA HIS A 167 -8.32 -14.91 10.84
C HIS A 167 -8.33 -13.61 11.64
N ALA A 168 -9.08 -12.61 11.19
CA ALA A 168 -9.21 -11.33 11.85
C ALA A 168 -9.64 -11.51 13.32
N GLY A 169 -8.82 -11.02 14.25
CA GLY A 169 -9.07 -11.19 15.69
C GLY A 169 -9.04 -12.64 16.18
N GLY A 170 -8.32 -13.52 15.48
CA GLY A 170 -8.16 -14.91 15.87
C GLY A 170 -7.45 -15.08 17.21
N TYR A 171 -6.55 -14.19 17.58
CA TYR A 171 -6.01 -14.09 18.93
C TYR A 171 -6.57 -12.86 19.63
N ASN A 172 -7.22 -13.09 20.77
CA ASN A 172 -7.84 -12.05 21.59
C ASN A 172 -6.86 -11.60 22.68
N ASP A 173 -6.44 -10.34 22.61
CA ASP A 173 -5.51 -9.70 23.56
C ASP A 173 -6.04 -9.73 25.00
N ASP A 174 -7.32 -9.36 25.21
CA ASP A 174 -7.92 -9.22 26.53
C ASP A 174 -7.94 -10.53 27.34
N THR A 175 -8.01 -11.67 26.64
CA THR A 175 -8.12 -13.00 27.25
C THR A 175 -6.84 -13.83 27.12
N GLY A 176 -5.90 -13.42 26.26
CA GLY A 176 -4.72 -14.21 25.90
C GLY A 176 -5.07 -15.57 25.27
N ARG A 177 -6.20 -15.66 24.56
CA ARG A 177 -6.74 -16.91 24.01
C ARG A 177 -7.15 -16.76 22.55
N HIS A 178 -7.13 -17.89 21.85
CA HIS A 178 -7.67 -17.96 20.51
C HIS A 178 -9.21 -17.88 20.53
N SER A 179 -9.77 -17.06 19.64
CA SER A 179 -11.21 -16.95 19.40
C SER A 179 -11.76 -18.27 18.85
N ARG A 180 -12.90 -18.75 19.35
CA ARG A 180 -13.49 -20.03 18.88
C ARG A 180 -14.26 -19.89 17.58
N THR A 181 -14.57 -18.66 17.20
CA THR A 181 -15.23 -18.27 15.96
C THR A 181 -14.42 -17.16 15.31
N LEU A 182 -14.49 -17.09 13.98
CA LEU A 182 -13.76 -16.12 13.17
C LEU A 182 -14.73 -15.43 12.18
N PRO A 183 -14.62 -14.11 11.97
CA PRO A 183 -13.72 -13.19 12.68
C PRO A 183 -14.03 -13.12 14.19
N GLY A 184 -12.99 -12.98 14.99
CA GLY A 184 -13.08 -13.08 16.45
C GLY A 184 -13.68 -11.85 17.12
N LEU A 185 -13.67 -11.85 18.47
CA LEU A 185 -14.13 -10.72 19.29
C LEU A 185 -15.59 -10.27 19.01
N GLY A 186 -16.44 -11.23 18.63
CA GLY A 186 -17.85 -11.02 18.28
C GLY A 186 -18.06 -10.30 16.95
N LEU A 187 -17.01 -10.10 16.15
CA LEU A 187 -17.12 -9.53 14.80
C LEU A 187 -17.88 -10.47 13.87
N ASP A 188 -17.83 -11.78 14.10
CA ASP A 188 -18.61 -12.77 13.36
C ASP A 188 -20.11 -12.51 13.44
N ASP A 189 -20.63 -12.31 14.65
CA ASP A 189 -22.04 -12.00 14.86
C ASP A 189 -22.38 -10.59 14.40
N LYS A 190 -21.53 -9.59 14.71
CA LYS A 190 -21.73 -8.20 14.30
C LYS A 190 -21.80 -8.05 12.78
N TRP A 191 -21.00 -8.83 12.05
CA TRP A 191 -20.95 -8.76 10.58
C TRP A 191 -21.82 -9.81 9.88
N ASN A 192 -22.48 -10.70 10.64
CA ASN A 192 -23.20 -11.87 10.11
C ASN A 192 -22.36 -12.58 9.04
N LEU A 193 -21.12 -12.89 9.41
CA LEU A 193 -20.10 -13.50 8.56
C LEU A 193 -19.27 -14.45 9.42
N ARG A 194 -19.04 -15.67 8.94
CA ARG A 194 -18.22 -16.67 9.64
C ARG A 194 -17.24 -17.31 8.69
N GLU A 195 -16.03 -17.53 9.16
CA GLU A 195 -15.12 -18.46 8.48
C GLU A 195 -15.52 -19.90 8.77
N LYS A 196 -15.49 -20.72 7.73
CA LYS A 196 -15.69 -22.17 7.74
C LYS A 196 -14.55 -22.85 7.00
N ASN A 197 -14.34 -24.13 7.30
CA ASN A 197 -13.29 -24.95 6.67
C ASN A 197 -11.92 -24.24 6.69
N THR A 198 -11.62 -23.61 7.83
CA THR A 198 -10.44 -22.74 7.97
C THR A 198 -9.19 -23.57 8.25
N THR A 199 -8.10 -23.31 7.53
CA THR A 199 -6.83 -24.02 7.70
C THR A 199 -5.64 -23.16 7.29
N SER A 200 -4.43 -23.57 7.70
CA SER A 200 -3.19 -22.99 7.19
C SER A 200 -2.76 -23.69 5.91
N THR A 201 -2.32 -22.89 4.94
CA THR A 201 -1.77 -23.37 3.66
C THR A 201 -0.31 -23.81 3.78
N PHE A 202 0.35 -23.51 4.91
CA PHE A 202 1.78 -23.73 5.15
C PHE A 202 2.24 -25.19 4.95
N ARG A 203 1.33 -26.16 5.12
CA ARG A 203 1.59 -27.59 4.84
C ARG A 203 0.50 -28.24 3.98
N LEU A 204 -0.32 -27.46 3.29
CA LEU A 204 -1.30 -28.01 2.36
C LEU A 204 -0.56 -28.65 1.18
N LYS A 205 -0.36 -29.97 1.26
CA LYS A 205 -0.04 -30.79 0.09
C LYS A 205 -1.32 -30.90 -0.71
N LEU A 206 -1.32 -30.38 -1.94
CA LEU A 206 -2.31 -30.80 -2.93
C LEU A 206 -1.94 -32.24 -3.32
N ASP A 207 -2.30 -33.20 -2.47
CA ASP A 207 -2.24 -34.60 -2.86
C ASP A 207 -3.36 -34.83 -3.87
N THR A 208 -2.96 -35.00 -5.13
CA THR A 208 -3.79 -35.37 -6.28
C THR A 208 -4.83 -34.37 -6.76
N GLN A 209 -5.01 -34.32 -8.08
CA GLN A 209 -6.00 -33.53 -8.82
C GLN A 209 -7.45 -33.92 -8.45
N GLU A 210 -7.91 -33.68 -7.23
CA GLU A 210 -9.34 -33.70 -6.94
C GLU A 210 -9.94 -32.33 -7.30
N GLY A 211 -10.21 -32.18 -8.60
CA GLY A 211 -11.45 -31.58 -9.06
C GLY A 211 -11.69 -30.11 -8.74
N VAL A 212 -10.75 -29.21 -9.05
CA VAL A 212 -11.14 -27.84 -9.42
C VAL A 212 -11.75 -27.92 -10.82
N ASN A 213 -13.01 -28.33 -10.91
CA ASN A 213 -13.79 -28.36 -12.16
C ASN A 213 -14.26 -26.94 -12.52
N VAL A 214 -13.32 -26.01 -12.56
CA VAL A 214 -13.50 -24.71 -13.18
C VAL A 214 -13.14 -24.92 -14.65
N ARG A 215 -13.97 -24.45 -15.59
CA ARG A 215 -13.53 -24.29 -16.98
C ARG A 215 -12.46 -23.20 -16.98
N LEU A 216 -11.23 -23.60 -16.69
CA LEU A 216 -10.06 -22.76 -16.65
C LEU A 216 -9.66 -22.43 -18.09
N SER A 217 -9.24 -21.19 -18.35
CA SER A 217 -8.52 -20.86 -19.58
C SER A 217 -7.26 -21.74 -19.70
N GLU A 218 -6.74 -21.95 -20.91
CA GLU A 218 -5.52 -22.74 -21.11
C GLU A 218 -4.34 -22.24 -20.27
N ASP A 219 -4.27 -20.93 -20.04
CA ASP A 219 -3.28 -20.27 -19.19
C ASP A 219 -3.44 -20.60 -17.70
N ALA A 220 -4.69 -20.65 -17.22
CA ALA A 220 -5.02 -21.03 -15.86
C ALA A 220 -4.73 -22.53 -15.60
N ALA A 221 -5.01 -23.39 -16.58
CA ALA A 221 -4.62 -24.81 -16.53
C ALA A 221 -3.10 -25.00 -16.58
N LYS A 222 -2.36 -24.11 -17.26
CA LYS A 222 -0.89 -24.11 -17.30
C LYS A 222 -0.30 -23.67 -15.97
N ALA A 223 -0.85 -22.62 -15.35
CA ALA A 223 -0.45 -22.18 -14.01
C ALA A 223 -0.61 -23.28 -12.97
N LEU A 224 -1.67 -24.10 -13.04
CA LEU A 224 -1.89 -25.26 -12.18
C LEU A 224 -0.90 -26.43 -12.44
N ARG A 225 -0.39 -26.57 -13.66
CA ARG A 225 0.60 -27.61 -14.04
C ARG A 225 2.02 -27.28 -13.58
N ASP A 226 2.34 -26.00 -13.41
CA ASP A 226 3.67 -25.57 -12.95
C ASP A 226 3.91 -25.81 -11.45
N PHE A 227 2.87 -26.16 -10.68
CA PHE A 227 3.00 -26.57 -9.28
C PHE A 227 3.02 -28.08 -9.16
N GLY A 228 4.23 -28.64 -9.14
CA GLY A 228 4.45 -30.04 -8.74
C GLY A 228 3.90 -30.35 -7.34
N VAL A 229 3.91 -31.65 -6.99
CA VAL A 229 3.40 -32.29 -5.76
C VAL A 229 4.05 -31.85 -4.42
N SER A 230 4.77 -30.74 -4.39
CA SER A 230 5.24 -30.11 -3.15
C SER A 230 4.38 -28.88 -2.87
N GLY A 231 3.47 -29.00 -1.90
CA GLY A 231 2.64 -27.90 -1.40
C GLY A 231 3.41 -26.62 -1.07
N GLY A 232 2.69 -25.50 -0.92
CA GLY A 232 3.28 -24.19 -0.66
C GLY A 232 2.30 -23.23 0.01
N PRO A 233 2.80 -22.08 0.53
CA PRO A 233 1.98 -21.15 1.31
C PRO A 233 0.95 -20.39 0.45
N TYR A 234 1.10 -20.40 -0.87
CA TYR A 234 0.27 -19.65 -1.80
C TYR A 234 -0.85 -20.49 -2.40
N VAL A 235 -2.03 -19.90 -2.54
CA VAL A 235 -3.19 -20.59 -3.13
C VAL A 235 -3.91 -19.68 -4.15
N PRO A 236 -4.40 -20.24 -5.27
CA PRO A 236 -5.17 -19.47 -6.23
C PRO A 236 -6.60 -19.25 -5.73
N VAL A 237 -7.13 -18.06 -5.99
CA VAL A 237 -8.52 -17.67 -5.79
C VAL A 237 -9.08 -17.31 -7.17
N ALA A 238 -10.08 -18.07 -7.62
CA ALA A 238 -10.78 -17.76 -8.86
C ALA A 238 -11.70 -16.56 -8.60
N MET A 239 -11.42 -15.45 -9.28
CA MET A 239 -12.20 -14.22 -9.18
C MET A 239 -13.39 -14.28 -10.14
N ARG A 240 -14.50 -13.64 -9.77
CA ARG A 240 -15.74 -13.59 -10.56
C ARG A 240 -15.53 -12.97 -11.95
N ASN A 241 -14.56 -12.08 -12.09
CA ASN A 241 -14.21 -11.45 -13.37
C ASN A 241 -13.38 -12.36 -14.29
N GLY A 242 -13.07 -13.60 -13.87
CA GLY A 242 -12.28 -14.57 -14.62
C GLY A 242 -10.78 -14.55 -14.31
N ASP A 243 -10.31 -13.59 -13.51
CA ASP A 243 -8.91 -13.51 -13.09
C ASP A 243 -8.57 -14.55 -12.01
N ILE A 244 -7.27 -14.80 -11.85
CA ILE A 244 -6.74 -15.56 -10.73
C ILE A 244 -6.01 -14.60 -9.79
N LEU A 245 -6.61 -14.38 -8.63
CA LEU A 245 -5.94 -13.75 -7.50
C LEU A 245 -5.16 -14.80 -6.72
N TRP A 246 -4.12 -14.39 -6.01
CA TRP A 246 -3.35 -15.28 -5.14
C TRP A 246 -3.48 -14.85 -3.69
N GLY A 247 -3.76 -15.82 -2.83
CA GLY A 247 -3.69 -15.70 -1.39
C GLY A 247 -2.45 -16.38 -0.81
N ALA A 248 -2.17 -16.14 0.47
CA ALA A 248 -1.08 -16.76 1.20
C ALA A 248 -1.49 -17.17 2.63
N LEU A 249 -0.78 -18.15 3.19
CA LEU A 249 -0.79 -18.70 4.57
C LEU A 249 -2.11 -19.20 5.15
N ARG A 250 -3.24 -18.72 4.64
CA ARG A 250 -4.59 -18.87 5.18
C ARG A 250 -5.54 -19.31 4.09
N TYR A 251 -6.43 -20.21 4.46
CA TYR A 251 -7.54 -20.67 3.65
C TYR A 251 -8.78 -20.64 4.54
N ALA A 252 -9.76 -19.81 4.19
CA ALA A 252 -11.05 -19.77 4.85
C ALA A 252 -12.16 -19.66 3.80
N GLU A 253 -13.10 -20.61 3.84
CA GLU A 253 -14.37 -20.44 3.15
C GLU A 253 -15.27 -19.56 4.02
N LEU A 254 -16.10 -18.73 3.40
CA LEU A 254 -16.92 -17.75 4.09
C LEU A 254 -18.39 -18.15 4.03
N ASP A 255 -19.01 -18.25 5.20
CA ASP A 255 -20.45 -18.22 5.35
C ASP A 255 -20.87 -16.79 5.65
N ALA A 256 -21.33 -16.09 4.61
CA ALA A 256 -21.71 -14.68 4.68
C ALA A 256 -23.03 -14.49 3.93
N PRO A 257 -24.18 -14.75 4.58
CA PRO A 257 -25.49 -14.49 3.97
C PRO A 257 -25.58 -13.06 3.44
N ASP A 258 -26.27 -12.85 2.33
CA ASP A 258 -26.48 -11.53 1.70
C ASP A 258 -25.19 -10.78 1.29
N ALA A 259 -24.04 -11.48 1.24
CA ALA A 259 -22.80 -10.92 0.73
C ALA A 259 -22.65 -11.18 -0.77
N ASP A 260 -22.00 -10.24 -1.47
CA ASP A 260 -21.62 -10.39 -2.87
C ASP A 260 -20.30 -11.16 -2.96
N THR A 261 -20.33 -12.40 -3.46
CA THR A 261 -19.12 -13.22 -3.64
C THR A 261 -18.30 -12.71 -4.83
N LEU A 262 -17.05 -12.33 -4.55
CA LEU A 262 -16.08 -11.81 -5.53
C LEU A 262 -15.08 -12.87 -5.97
N GLY A 263 -14.73 -13.81 -5.09
CA GLY A 263 -13.76 -14.84 -5.38
C GLY A 263 -13.95 -16.08 -4.53
N ALA A 264 -13.51 -17.22 -5.06
CA ALA A 264 -13.67 -18.52 -4.43
C ALA A 264 -12.44 -19.41 -4.69
N PHE A 265 -12.13 -20.30 -3.74
CA PHE A 265 -11.12 -21.34 -3.98
C PHE A 265 -11.67 -22.47 -4.88
N ARG A 266 -12.97 -22.74 -4.78
CA ARG A 266 -13.67 -23.79 -5.53
C ARG A 266 -15.09 -23.32 -5.91
N PRO A 267 -15.69 -23.86 -6.97
CA PRO A 267 -17.09 -23.56 -7.31
C PRO A 267 -18.04 -23.82 -6.14
N GLY A 268 -18.99 -22.91 -5.90
CA GLY A 268 -20.01 -23.06 -4.87
C GLY A 268 -19.57 -22.63 -3.46
N THR A 269 -18.33 -22.16 -3.27
CA THR A 269 -17.88 -21.58 -2.00
C THR A 269 -17.60 -20.08 -2.17
N ALA A 270 -17.42 -19.37 -1.05
CA ALA A 270 -16.98 -17.99 -1.05
C ALA A 270 -15.64 -17.89 -0.31
N CYS A 271 -14.70 -17.10 -0.83
CA CYS A 271 -13.42 -16.79 -0.17
C CYS A 271 -13.24 -15.28 -0.05
N ILE A 272 -13.63 -14.51 -1.08
CA ILE A 272 -13.61 -13.05 -1.03
C ILE A 272 -15.04 -12.58 -1.20
N VAL A 273 -15.52 -11.79 -0.26
CA VAL A 273 -16.88 -11.25 -0.28
C VAL A 273 -16.88 -9.75 -0.04
N ARG A 274 -17.88 -9.08 -0.61
CA ARG A 274 -18.25 -7.70 -0.31
C ARG A 274 -19.61 -7.69 0.36
N LYS A 275 -19.72 -7.06 1.54
CA LYS A 275 -20.96 -7.02 2.34
C LYS A 275 -21.22 -5.62 2.88
N LYS A 276 -22.49 -5.22 2.97
CA LYS A 276 -22.90 -4.00 3.66
C LYS A 276 -22.89 -4.19 5.17
N ILE A 277 -22.29 -3.25 5.90
CA ILE A 277 -22.25 -3.22 7.37
C ILE A 277 -22.65 -1.81 7.81
N GLY A 278 -23.87 -1.65 8.32
CA GLY A 278 -24.45 -0.32 8.51
C GLY A 278 -24.46 0.47 7.20
N ASP A 279 -23.95 1.71 7.24
CA ASP A 279 -23.84 2.56 6.05
C ASP A 279 -22.60 2.22 5.20
N GLY A 280 -21.61 1.55 5.79
CA GLY A 280 -20.34 1.24 5.13
C GLY A 280 -20.31 -0.10 4.41
N THR A 281 -19.10 -0.49 4.00
CA THR A 281 -18.87 -1.67 3.17
C THR A 281 -17.67 -2.45 3.69
N LEU A 282 -17.83 -3.76 3.87
CA LEU A 282 -16.80 -4.71 4.24
C LEU A 282 -16.37 -5.53 3.02
N TYR A 283 -15.07 -5.60 2.77
CA TYR A 283 -14.40 -6.58 1.94
C TYR A 283 -13.67 -7.55 2.87
N TYR A 284 -14.16 -8.80 2.97
CA TYR A 284 -13.51 -9.84 3.76
C TYR A 284 -12.81 -10.81 2.83
N CYS A 285 -11.50 -10.99 3.01
CA CYS A 285 -10.68 -11.91 2.24
C CYS A 285 -10.31 -13.10 3.11
N GLY A 286 -10.84 -14.29 2.81
CA GLY A 286 -10.55 -15.57 3.47
C GLY A 286 -9.13 -16.11 3.20
N THR A 287 -8.19 -15.22 2.87
CA THR A 287 -6.76 -15.50 2.71
C THR A 287 -5.96 -14.20 2.81
N ASN A 288 -4.62 -14.28 2.94
CA ASN A 288 -3.75 -13.09 2.92
C ASN A 288 -3.48 -12.70 1.46
N VAL A 289 -4.26 -11.77 0.91
CA VAL A 289 -4.16 -11.35 -0.50
C VAL A 289 -3.02 -10.37 -0.73
N GLY A 290 -2.61 -9.61 0.30
CA GLY A 290 -1.45 -8.73 0.26
C GLY A 290 -0.15 -9.50 0.04
N GLU A 291 0.13 -10.51 0.88
CA GLU A 291 1.30 -11.38 0.72
C GLU A 291 1.20 -12.19 -0.59
N GLY A 292 0.01 -12.69 -0.91
CA GLY A 292 -0.24 -13.43 -2.15
C GLY A 292 0.02 -12.62 -3.43
N SER A 293 -0.03 -11.29 -3.36
CA SER A 293 0.20 -10.37 -4.49
C SER A 293 1.56 -10.55 -5.17
N PHE A 294 2.55 -11.12 -4.47
CA PHE A 294 3.86 -11.46 -5.03
C PHE A 294 3.75 -12.40 -6.25
N LYS A 295 2.74 -13.29 -6.27
CA LYS A 295 2.49 -14.22 -7.38
C LYS A 295 1.81 -13.55 -8.57
N ASN A 296 0.90 -12.61 -8.31
CA ASN A 296 0.21 -11.85 -9.34
C ASN A 296 -0.21 -10.50 -8.79
N LYS A 297 0.43 -9.45 -9.30
CA LYS A 297 0.12 -8.09 -8.90
C LYS A 297 -1.15 -7.54 -9.56
N ALA A 298 -1.48 -7.97 -10.78
CA ALA A 298 -2.60 -7.40 -11.55
C ALA A 298 -3.97 -7.68 -10.91
N ALA A 299 -4.22 -8.92 -10.47
CA ALA A 299 -5.48 -9.28 -9.83
C ALA A 299 -5.63 -8.61 -8.45
N PHE A 300 -4.54 -8.51 -7.69
CA PHE A 300 -4.49 -7.75 -6.43
C PHE A 300 -4.78 -6.26 -6.68
N ASP A 301 -4.13 -5.67 -7.68
CA ASP A 301 -4.28 -4.26 -8.07
C ASP A 301 -5.73 -3.94 -8.51
N ALA A 302 -6.40 -4.89 -9.18
CA ALA A 302 -7.79 -4.79 -9.56
C ALA A 302 -8.73 -4.82 -8.35
N LEU A 303 -8.54 -5.77 -7.43
CA LEU A 303 -9.30 -5.86 -6.17
C LEU A 303 -9.14 -4.59 -5.34
N LEU A 304 -7.89 -4.16 -5.10
CA LEU A 304 -7.61 -2.97 -4.30
C LEU A 304 -8.16 -1.71 -4.97
N GLY A 305 -8.04 -1.60 -6.30
CA GLY A 305 -8.66 -0.52 -7.06
C GLY A 305 -10.18 -0.48 -6.93
N GLU A 306 -10.83 -1.64 -6.81
CA GLU A 306 -12.26 -1.72 -6.48
C GLU A 306 -12.55 -1.20 -5.08
N VAL A 307 -11.81 -1.66 -4.06
CA VAL A 307 -11.99 -1.21 -2.68
C VAL A 307 -11.82 0.30 -2.54
N LEU A 308 -10.78 0.87 -3.16
CA LEU A 308 -10.53 2.32 -3.11
C LEU A 308 -11.65 3.12 -3.77
N ARG A 309 -12.20 2.63 -4.88
CA ARG A 309 -13.34 3.27 -5.56
C ARG A 309 -14.61 3.19 -4.73
N THR A 310 -14.87 2.06 -4.07
CA THR A 310 -16.01 1.89 -3.17
C THR A 310 -15.94 2.88 -2.00
N GLY A 311 -14.76 3.15 -1.46
CA GLY A 311 -14.55 4.17 -0.44
C GLY A 311 -14.50 5.61 -0.97
N ASN A 312 -14.66 5.85 -2.28
CA ASN A 312 -14.47 7.16 -2.89
C ASN A 312 -13.10 7.80 -2.55
N ALA A 313 -12.06 6.98 -2.39
CA ALA A 313 -10.69 7.48 -2.29
C ALA A 313 -10.24 7.93 -3.68
N ALA A 314 -9.54 9.07 -3.75
CA ALA A 314 -9.05 9.61 -5.01
C ALA A 314 -7.53 9.76 -4.98
N PRO A 315 -6.84 9.48 -6.09
CA PRO A 315 -5.44 9.85 -6.25
C PRO A 315 -5.27 11.36 -6.24
N THR A 316 -4.17 11.79 -5.67
CA THR A 316 -3.70 13.17 -5.65
C THR A 316 -3.70 13.74 -7.06
N LEU A 317 -4.40 14.88 -7.23
CA LEU A 317 -4.59 15.58 -8.50
C LEU A 317 -5.16 14.69 -9.62
N GLY A 318 -5.82 13.58 -9.29
CA GLY A 318 -6.35 12.66 -10.31
C GLY A 318 -5.28 11.91 -11.11
N ALA A 319 -4.01 11.91 -10.69
CA ALA A 319 -2.93 11.26 -11.44
C ALA A 319 -3.21 9.75 -11.67
N ARG A 320 -2.90 9.28 -12.89
CA ARG A 320 -3.08 7.89 -13.36
C ARG A 320 -1.92 7.53 -14.31
N GLY A 321 -1.90 6.29 -14.80
CA GLY A 321 -1.02 5.89 -15.90
C GLY A 321 0.42 5.56 -15.50
N GLY A 322 0.66 5.27 -14.21
CA GLY A 322 2.00 4.91 -13.70
C GLY A 322 2.90 6.10 -13.40
N VAL A 323 2.39 7.33 -13.52
CA VAL A 323 3.03 8.54 -13.02
C VAL A 323 2.57 8.81 -11.59
N ARG A 324 3.54 9.09 -10.72
CA ARG A 324 3.29 9.50 -9.34
C ARG A 324 3.23 11.02 -9.24
N ALA A 325 2.16 11.53 -8.64
CA ALA A 325 2.05 12.93 -8.26
C ALA A 325 1.74 13.05 -6.76
N ASP A 326 2.47 13.94 -6.09
CA ASP A 326 2.13 14.43 -4.76
C ASP A 326 1.94 15.95 -4.81
N ALA A 327 1.12 16.48 -3.92
CA ALA A 327 0.72 17.88 -3.93
C ALA A 327 0.90 18.47 -2.53
N LEU A 328 1.53 19.64 -2.45
CA LEU A 328 1.80 20.33 -1.20
C LEU A 328 1.04 21.66 -1.14
N TYR A 329 0.32 21.85 -0.05
CA TYR A 329 -0.60 22.96 0.16
C TYR A 329 -0.24 23.78 1.39
N GLU A 330 -0.35 25.10 1.28
CA GLU A 330 -0.41 25.97 2.45
C GLU A 330 -1.89 26.33 2.68
N ARG A 331 -2.49 25.71 3.72
CA ARG A 331 -3.95 25.65 3.88
C ARG A 331 -4.58 24.96 2.66
N ASP A 332 -5.43 25.66 1.91
CA ASP A 332 -6.08 25.12 0.70
C ASP A 332 -5.37 25.51 -0.59
N ARG A 333 -4.31 26.33 -0.51
CA ARG A 333 -3.59 26.81 -1.69
C ARG A 333 -2.53 25.80 -2.11
N LEU A 334 -2.70 25.22 -3.30
CA LEU A 334 -1.68 24.39 -3.92
C LEU A 334 -0.44 25.23 -4.25
N ASN A 335 0.70 24.80 -3.74
CA ASN A 335 1.96 25.52 -3.88
C ASN A 335 3.00 24.74 -4.66
N PHE A 336 3.03 23.41 -4.49
CA PHE A 336 3.99 22.56 -5.17
C PHE A 336 3.39 21.23 -5.61
N ILE A 337 3.96 20.67 -6.68
CA ILE A 337 3.65 19.33 -7.17
C ILE A 337 4.97 18.57 -7.29
N ALA A 338 5.11 17.45 -6.58
CA ALA A 338 6.21 16.51 -6.82
C ALA A 338 5.74 15.50 -7.86
N LEU A 339 6.43 15.42 -9.00
CA LEU A 339 6.02 14.58 -10.12
C LEU A 339 7.15 13.60 -10.46
N ARG A 340 6.81 12.31 -10.57
CA ARG A 340 7.77 11.24 -10.88
C ARG A 340 7.19 10.24 -11.87
N ASN A 341 7.95 9.96 -12.93
CA ASN A 341 7.72 8.82 -13.82
C ASN A 341 8.85 7.80 -13.62
N PRO A 342 8.63 6.70 -12.88
CA PRO A 342 9.63 5.65 -12.71
C PRO A 342 9.76 4.73 -13.92
N GLY A 343 8.90 4.86 -14.93
CA GLY A 343 8.89 4.01 -16.11
C GLY A 343 10.09 4.26 -17.03
N ALA A 344 10.42 3.24 -17.81
CA ALA A 344 11.44 3.31 -18.86
C ALA A 344 10.95 4.05 -20.14
N GLU A 345 9.70 4.49 -20.16
CA GLU A 345 9.08 5.17 -21.28
C GLU A 345 8.39 6.45 -20.80
N ALA A 346 8.26 7.42 -21.70
CA ALA A 346 7.46 8.59 -21.44
C ALA A 346 5.98 8.19 -21.24
N ARG A 347 5.30 8.87 -20.33
CA ARG A 347 3.91 8.55 -19.96
C ARG A 347 3.03 9.79 -20.07
N PRO A 348 1.87 9.72 -20.76
CA PRO A 348 0.89 10.79 -20.72
C PRO A 348 0.24 10.85 -19.34
N VAL A 349 0.08 12.06 -18.80
CA VAL A 349 -0.68 12.30 -17.57
C VAL A 349 -1.43 13.63 -17.69
N SER A 350 -2.63 13.70 -17.11
CA SER A 350 -3.33 14.96 -16.85
C SER A 350 -3.51 15.10 -15.34
N LEU A 351 -3.23 16.29 -14.82
CA LEU A 351 -3.30 16.60 -13.38
C LEU A 351 -4.40 17.65 -13.15
N GLY A 352 -5.34 17.34 -12.26
CA GLY A 352 -6.43 18.24 -11.89
C GLY A 352 -5.97 19.29 -10.88
N PHE A 353 -5.58 20.47 -11.37
CA PHE A 353 -5.33 21.69 -10.58
C PHE A 353 -5.64 22.92 -11.45
N GLU A 354 -5.64 24.12 -10.87
CA GLU A 354 -5.86 25.38 -11.59
C GLU A 354 -4.53 26.12 -11.82
N GLY A 355 -4.40 26.79 -12.97
CA GLY A 355 -3.22 27.56 -13.35
C GLY A 355 -2.09 26.74 -13.99
N ARG A 356 -0.86 27.23 -13.82
CA ARG A 356 0.37 26.67 -14.40
C ARG A 356 1.38 26.32 -13.32
N ALA A 357 2.23 25.34 -13.60
CA ALA A 357 3.34 25.01 -12.75
C ALA A 357 4.62 24.82 -13.56
N ARG A 358 5.75 25.18 -12.96
CA ARG A 358 7.07 25.09 -13.59
C ARG A 358 8.02 24.26 -12.75
N GLY A 359 8.68 23.28 -13.38
CA GLY A 359 9.65 22.39 -12.75
C GLY A 359 10.89 23.16 -12.34
N LEU A 360 11.31 23.02 -11.08
CA LEU A 360 12.46 23.73 -10.53
C LEU A 360 13.79 23.23 -11.11
N PHE A 361 13.85 21.96 -11.48
CA PHE A 361 15.08 21.34 -11.97
C PHE A 361 15.10 21.16 -13.49
N SER A 362 13.95 20.80 -14.09
CA SER A 362 13.84 20.58 -15.53
C SER A 362 13.43 21.83 -16.32
N GLY A 363 12.78 22.80 -15.66
CA GLY A 363 12.14 23.93 -16.32
C GLY A 363 10.88 23.56 -17.11
N LEU A 364 10.42 22.30 -17.06
CA LEU A 364 9.21 21.84 -17.73
C LEU A 364 8.00 22.64 -17.21
N GLU A 365 7.12 23.05 -18.12
CA GLU A 365 5.88 23.73 -17.78
C GLU A 365 4.69 22.78 -17.95
N ILE A 366 3.79 22.81 -16.97
CA ILE A 366 2.57 22.00 -16.95
C ILE A 366 1.37 22.90 -16.69
N GLU A 367 0.24 22.56 -17.30
CA GLU A 367 -1.02 23.30 -17.20
C GLU A 367 -2.10 22.36 -16.67
N GLY A 368 -2.86 22.84 -15.70
CA GLY A 368 -3.92 22.07 -15.06
C GLY A 368 -4.96 21.54 -16.06
N GLY A 369 -5.33 20.27 -15.92
CA GLY A 369 -6.30 19.58 -16.78
C GLY A 369 -5.77 19.22 -18.18
N ARG A 370 -4.61 19.74 -18.60
CA ARG A 370 -4.01 19.42 -19.89
C ARG A 370 -3.15 18.16 -19.80
N GLU A 371 -3.23 17.33 -20.83
CA GLU A 371 -2.34 16.18 -20.95
C GLU A 371 -0.90 16.63 -21.26
N ILE A 372 0.04 16.12 -20.49
CA ILE A 372 1.48 16.32 -20.66
C ILE A 372 2.18 14.96 -20.82
N SER A 373 3.25 14.92 -21.60
CA SER A 373 4.12 13.76 -21.69
C SER A 373 5.25 13.88 -20.65
N VAL A 374 5.21 13.05 -19.62
CA VAL A 374 6.25 13.01 -18.58
C VAL A 374 7.37 12.08 -19.03
N PRO A 375 8.63 12.56 -19.16
CA PRO A 375 9.73 11.75 -19.66
C PRO A 375 9.97 10.46 -18.86
N ALA A 376 10.61 9.47 -19.49
CA ALA A 376 11.07 8.26 -18.81
C ALA A 376 12.06 8.63 -17.68
N GLY A 377 11.98 7.94 -16.54
CA GLY A 377 12.87 8.20 -15.41
C GLY A 377 12.82 9.64 -14.87
N PHE A 378 11.71 10.36 -15.08
CA PHE A 378 11.61 11.76 -14.70
C PHE A 378 11.30 11.93 -13.21
N CYS A 379 11.88 12.95 -12.56
CA CYS A 379 11.54 13.38 -11.21
C CYS A 379 11.83 14.87 -11.03
N ASP A 380 10.82 15.65 -10.63
CA ASP A 380 10.96 17.10 -10.43
C ASP A 380 9.94 17.64 -9.42
N LEU A 381 10.26 18.77 -8.81
CA LEU A 381 9.37 19.55 -7.96
C LEU A 381 8.93 20.80 -8.72
N PHE A 382 7.63 20.95 -8.92
CA PHE A 382 7.05 22.08 -9.62
C PHE A 382 6.58 23.13 -8.63
N THR A 383 6.81 24.40 -8.91
CA THR A 383 6.14 25.52 -8.25
C THR A 383 4.87 25.87 -9.01
N VAL A 384 3.75 25.95 -8.30
CA VAL A 384 2.47 26.40 -8.89
C VAL A 384 2.37 27.91 -8.79
N GLU A 385 2.15 28.55 -9.94
CA GLU A 385 1.92 29.98 -10.06
C GLU A 385 0.44 30.28 -9.75
N PRO A 386 0.13 31.25 -8.88
CA PRO A 386 -1.23 31.76 -8.80
C PRO A 386 -1.60 32.43 -10.14
N GLU A 387 -2.86 32.30 -10.55
CA GLU A 387 -3.42 33.12 -11.62
C GLU A 387 -3.32 34.63 -11.32
#